data_AF-A0A349ZU24-F1
#
_entry.id   AF-A0A349ZU24-F1
#
_cell.length_a   1.000
_cell.length_b   1.000
_cell.length_c   1.000
_cell.angle_alpha   90.00
_cell.angle_beta   90.00
_cell.angle_gamma   90.00
#
_symmetry.space_group_name_H-M   'P 1'
#
loop_
_entity.id
_entity.type
_entity.pdbx_description
1 polymer ?
#
loop_
_entity_poly.entity_id
_entity_poly.type
_entity_poly.pdbx_seq_one_letter_code
_entity_poly.pdbx_strand_id
1 'polypeptide(L)'
;ILDEAQNTTPAQMKMFLTRIGFGSKAIITGDLTQKDLAPGSVSGLDVALKVLRNIDDIGFSRLSAKDVVRHPLVQKIVKAYEEYEAKNRPVRDEKQRPGRAVKYMRHR
;
A
#
# COMPACT_ATOMS: atom_id res chain seq x y z
N ILE A 1 -14.56 -2.36 -15.54
CA ILE A 1 -13.62 -2.62 -14.42
C ILE A 1 -12.58 -1.51 -14.46
N LEU A 2 -12.22 -0.94 -13.32
CA LEU A 2 -11.08 -0.05 -13.19
C LEU A 2 -10.01 -0.79 -12.41
N ASP A 3 -8.90 -1.07 -13.06
CA ASP A 3 -7.77 -1.76 -12.44
C ASP A 3 -6.66 -0.77 -12.07
N GLU A 4 -5.79 -1.18 -11.14
CA GLU A 4 -4.72 -0.34 -10.59
C GLU A 4 -5.23 1.01 -10.06
N ALA A 5 -6.42 1.01 -9.46
CA ALA A 5 -7.15 2.21 -9.09
C ALA A 5 -6.40 3.08 -8.07
N GLN A 6 -5.42 2.53 -7.34
CA GLN A 6 -4.55 3.29 -6.46
C GLN A 6 -3.73 4.36 -7.21
N ASN A 7 -3.53 4.20 -8.52
CA ASN A 7 -2.81 5.14 -9.38
C ASN A 7 -3.72 6.22 -9.99
N THR A 8 -5.00 6.26 -9.60
CA THR A 8 -5.90 7.34 -10.02
C THR A 8 -5.80 8.53 -9.08
N THR A 9 -6.08 9.72 -9.59
CA THR A 9 -6.37 10.91 -8.79
C THR A 9 -7.84 10.93 -8.35
N PRO A 10 -8.24 11.73 -7.33
CA PRO A 10 -9.63 11.85 -6.93
C PRO A 10 -10.54 12.34 -8.06
N ALA A 11 -10.04 13.21 -8.94
CA ALA A 11 -10.78 13.69 -10.10
C ALA A 11 -11.04 12.56 -11.12
N GLN A 12 -10.03 11.74 -11.42
CA GLN A 12 -10.17 10.60 -12.33
C GLN A 12 -11.10 9.52 -11.75
N MET A 13 -11.00 9.23 -10.45
CA MET A 13 -11.91 8.32 -9.76
C MET A 13 -13.35 8.81 -9.83
N LYS A 14 -13.59 10.09 -9.54
CA LYS A 14 -14.92 10.71 -9.67
C LYS A 14 -15.44 10.62 -11.10
N MET A 15 -14.60 10.95 -12.08
CA MET A 15 -14.93 10.84 -13.50
C MET A 15 -15.34 9.43 -13.91
N PHE A 16 -14.69 8.40 -13.36
CA PHE A 16 -15.07 7.01 -13.63
C PHE A 16 -16.40 6.64 -12.96
N LEU A 17 -16.54 6.92 -11.66
CA LEU A 17 -17.74 6.56 -10.89
C LEU A 17 -19.02 7.19 -11.46
N THR A 18 -18.94 8.43 -11.97
CA THR A 18 -20.10 9.11 -12.56
C THR A 18 -20.49 8.59 -13.95
N ARG A 19 -19.74 7.65 -14.53
CA ARG A 19 -20.09 7.01 -15.82
C ARG A 19 -20.87 5.70 -15.66
N ILE A 20 -21.12 5.24 -14.44
CA ILE A 20 -21.89 4.02 -14.19
C ILE A 20 -23.35 4.28 -14.59
N GLY A 21 -23.83 3.52 -15.58
CA GLY A 21 -25.19 3.63 -16.12
C GLY A 21 -26.15 2.57 -15.61
N PHE A 22 -27.42 2.67 -15.99
CA PHE A 22 -28.45 1.69 -15.64
C PHE A 22 -28.10 0.29 -16.15
N GLY A 23 -28.40 -0.73 -15.33
CA GLY A 23 -28.16 -2.13 -15.66
C GLY A 23 -26.67 -2.52 -15.73
N SER A 24 -25.75 -1.60 -15.43
CA SER A 24 -24.32 -1.87 -15.44
C SER A 24 -23.80 -2.31 -14.07
N LYS A 25 -22.64 -2.96 -14.06
CA LYS A 25 -21.86 -3.23 -12.85
C LYS A 25 -20.46 -2.71 -13.04
N ALA A 26 -19.90 -2.10 -12.00
CA ALA A 26 -18.50 -1.69 -11.97
C ALA A 26 -17.77 -2.45 -10.87
N ILE A 27 -16.55 -2.86 -11.16
CA ILE A 27 -15.60 -3.42 -10.19
C ILE A 27 -14.37 -2.55 -10.26
N ILE A 28 -13.87 -2.14 -9.09
CA ILE A 28 -12.67 -1.32 -8.94
C ILE A 28 -11.67 -2.13 -8.12
N THR A 29 -10.48 -2.34 -8.66
CA THR A 29 -9.40 -3.12 -8.06
C THR A 29 -8.18 -2.25 -7.86
N GLY A 30 -7.39 -2.55 -6.84
CA GLY A 30 -6.13 -1.86 -6.58
C GLY A 30 -5.47 -2.30 -5.27
N ASP A 31 -4.17 -2.03 -5.15
CA ASP A 31 -3.37 -2.27 -3.95
C ASP A 31 -3.03 -0.94 -3.26
N LEU A 32 -3.58 -0.72 -2.07
CA LEU A 32 -3.37 0.52 -1.30
C LEU A 32 -1.90 0.76 -0.90
N THR A 33 -1.06 -0.28 -0.97
CA THR A 33 0.36 -0.19 -0.58
C THR A 33 1.28 0.19 -1.73
N GLN A 34 0.83 0.06 -2.98
CA GLN A 34 1.65 0.22 -4.18
C GLN A 34 1.15 1.38 -5.05
N LYS A 35 1.36 2.61 -4.57
CA LYS A 35 0.96 3.84 -5.26
C LYS A 35 2.08 4.34 -6.15
N ASP A 36 1.82 4.41 -7.44
CA ASP A 36 2.70 5.00 -8.44
C ASP A 36 2.16 6.37 -8.85
N LEU A 37 2.14 7.29 -7.88
CA LEU A 37 1.70 8.67 -8.03
C LEU A 37 2.85 9.61 -7.71
N ALA A 38 2.80 10.83 -8.27
CA ALA A 38 3.77 11.85 -7.92
C ALA A 38 3.82 12.07 -6.39
N PRO A 39 5.01 12.27 -5.79
CA PRO A 39 5.14 12.42 -4.34
C PRO A 39 4.18 13.45 -3.75
N GLY A 40 3.49 13.10 -2.67
CA GLY A 40 2.49 13.96 -2.02
C GLY A 40 1.10 13.96 -2.68
N SER A 41 0.93 13.29 -3.82
CA SER A 41 -0.39 13.12 -4.44
C SER A 41 -1.27 12.20 -3.62
N VAL A 42 -2.56 12.53 -3.54
CA VAL A 42 -3.58 11.70 -2.91
C VAL A 42 -4.15 10.73 -3.94
N SER A 43 -4.25 9.46 -3.58
CA SER A 43 -4.91 8.46 -4.43
C SER A 43 -6.43 8.64 -4.45
N GLY A 44 -7.03 8.51 -5.63
CA GLY A 44 -8.46 8.47 -5.82
C GLY A 44 -9.10 7.27 -5.13
N LEU A 45 -8.41 6.13 -5.08
CA LEU A 45 -8.88 4.95 -4.35
C LEU A 45 -8.96 5.20 -2.84
N ASP A 46 -7.93 5.83 -2.25
CA ASP A 46 -7.95 6.19 -0.81
C ASP A 46 -9.14 7.10 -0.47
N VAL A 47 -9.45 8.07 -1.34
CA VAL A 47 -10.58 8.99 -1.17
C VAL A 47 -11.90 8.25 -1.34
N ALA A 48 -12.04 7.42 -2.37
CA ALA A 48 -13.24 6.64 -2.65
C ALA A 48 -13.62 5.74 -1.47
N LEU A 49 -12.66 5.02 -0.88
CA LEU A 49 -12.89 4.19 0.31
C LEU A 49 -13.47 4.98 1.51
N LYS A 50 -13.13 6.26 1.64
CA LYS A 50 -13.64 7.13 2.71
C LYS A 50 -15.02 7.69 2.39
N VAL A 51 -15.19 8.18 1.16
CA VAL A 51 -16.41 8.89 0.72
C VAL A 51 -17.58 7.93 0.49
N LEU A 52 -17.31 6.75 -0.04
CA LEU A 52 -18.34 5.80 -0.49
C LEU A 52 -18.74 4.78 0.61
N ARG A 53 -18.15 4.85 1.81
CA ARG A 53 -18.31 3.84 2.87
C ARG A 53 -19.74 3.63 3.39
N ASN A 54 -20.62 4.60 3.18
CA ASN A 54 -22.00 4.61 3.69
C ASN A 54 -23.03 4.52 2.55
N ILE A 55 -22.63 4.06 1.37
CA ILE A 55 -23.54 3.87 0.23
C ILE A 55 -23.90 2.39 0.18
N ASP A 56 -25.17 2.07 0.43
CA ASP A 56 -25.65 0.69 0.58
C ASP A 56 -25.42 -0.19 -0.65
N ASP A 57 -25.44 0.41 -1.86
CA ASP A 57 -25.23 -0.31 -3.13
C ASP A 57 -23.74 -0.60 -3.44
N ILE A 58 -22.81 -0.19 -2.59
CA ILE A 58 -21.36 -0.35 -2.80
C ILE A 58 -20.75 -1.31 -1.78
N GLY A 59 -20.28 -2.45 -2.27
CA GLY A 59 -19.52 -3.41 -1.46
C GLY A 59 -18.00 -3.14 -1.49
N PHE A 60 -17.32 -3.39 -0.36
CA PHE A 60 -15.87 -3.38 -0.27
C PHE A 60 -15.34 -4.77 0.06
N SER A 61 -14.53 -5.33 -0.84
CA SER A 61 -13.81 -6.59 -0.60
C SER A 61 -12.34 -6.29 -0.34
N ARG A 62 -11.82 -6.72 0.82
CA ARG A 62 -10.41 -6.58 1.17
C ARG A 62 -9.76 -7.96 1.14
N LEU A 63 -8.85 -8.13 0.20
CA LEU A 63 -8.01 -9.32 0.12
C LEU A 63 -6.72 -9.10 0.90
N SER A 64 -6.18 -10.17 1.43
CA SER A 64 -4.94 -10.22 2.19
C SER A 64 -3.93 -11.11 1.49
N ALA A 65 -2.69 -11.14 2.01
CA ALA A 65 -1.67 -12.07 1.52
C ALA A 65 -2.10 -13.55 1.60
N LYS A 66 -3.06 -13.91 2.48
CA LYS A 66 -3.59 -15.27 2.60
C LYS A 66 -4.47 -15.68 1.43
N ASP A 67 -5.05 -14.71 0.74
CA ASP A 67 -5.94 -14.91 -0.41
C ASP A 67 -5.17 -15.02 -1.73
N VAL A 68 -3.84 -14.83 -1.67
CA VAL A 68 -2.95 -14.85 -2.85
C VAL A 68 -2.48 -16.27 -3.11
N VAL A 69 -3.13 -16.93 -4.07
CA VAL A 69 -2.70 -18.23 -4.57
C VAL A 69 -1.70 -18.03 -5.71
N ARG A 70 -0.43 -18.41 -5.46
CA ARG A 70 0.63 -18.37 -6.48
C ARG A 70 1.02 -19.78 -6.88
N HIS A 71 1.39 -19.92 -8.15
CA HIS A 71 1.97 -21.17 -8.64
C HIS A 71 3.21 -21.55 -7.79
N PRO A 72 3.43 -22.84 -7.44
CA PRO A 72 4.56 -23.25 -6.60
C PRO A 72 5.93 -22.78 -7.12
N LEU A 73 6.11 -22.70 -8.43
CA LEU A 73 7.33 -22.14 -9.03
C LEU A 73 7.54 -20.66 -8.67
N VAL A 74 6.48 -19.84 -8.70
CA VAL A 74 6.57 -18.41 -8.36
C VAL A 74 6.99 -18.23 -6.90
N GLN A 75 6.47 -19.07 -5.99
CA GLN A 75 6.89 -19.04 -4.59
C GLN A 75 8.38 -19.36 -4.43
N LYS A 76 8.89 -20.37 -5.16
CA LYS A 76 10.32 -20.71 -5.17
C LYS A 76 11.17 -19.54 -5.69
N ILE A 77 10.72 -18.87 -6.74
CA ILE A 77 11.41 -17.69 -7.30
C ILE A 77 11.46 -16.56 -6.26
N VAL A 78 10.33 -16.20 -5.65
CA VAL A 78 10.28 -15.15 -4.62
C VAL A 78 11.24 -15.45 -3.48
N LYS A 79 11.19 -16.68 -2.95
CA LYS A 79 12.09 -17.13 -1.88
C LYS A 79 13.56 -17.03 -2.26
N ALA A 80 13.93 -17.40 -3.49
CA ALA A 80 15.31 -17.31 -3.96
C ALA A 80 15.80 -15.85 -3.99
N TYR A 81 14.96 -14.90 -4.41
CA TYR A 81 15.29 -13.47 -4.37
C TYR A 81 15.38 -12.93 -2.93
N GLU A 82 14.48 -13.32 -2.04
CA GLU A 82 14.53 -12.93 -0.62
C GLU A 82 15.84 -13.39 0.05
N GLU A 83 16.29 -14.62 -0.22
CA GLU A 83 17.55 -15.15 0.29
C GLU A 83 18.78 -14.42 -0.29
N TYR A 84 18.73 -14.02 -1.56
CA TYR A 84 19.77 -13.24 -2.20
C TYR A 84 19.87 -11.83 -1.58
N GLU A 85 18.75 -11.12 -1.45
CA GLU A 85 18.71 -9.77 -0.86
C GLU A 85 19.14 -9.77 0.61
N ALA A 86 18.77 -10.81 1.38
CA ALA A 86 19.19 -10.94 2.77
C ALA A 86 20.70 -11.09 2.92
N LYS A 87 21.36 -11.82 2.01
CA LYS A 87 22.83 -11.99 2.01
C LYS A 87 23.58 -10.75 1.55
N ASN A 88 22.97 -9.96 0.66
CA ASN A 88 23.59 -8.78 0.07
C ASN A 88 23.27 -7.47 0.81
N ARG A 89 22.46 -7.52 1.87
CA ARG A 89 22.19 -6.34 2.68
C ARG A 89 23.48 -5.95 3.42
N PRO A 90 24.07 -4.77 3.18
CA PRO A 90 25.27 -4.35 3.87
C PRO A 90 24.99 -4.30 5.36
N VAL A 91 25.84 -4.95 6.15
CA VAL A 91 25.84 -4.86 7.62
C VAL A 91 26.05 -3.38 7.95
N ARG A 92 24.98 -2.68 8.35
CA ARG A 92 25.15 -1.36 8.96
C ARG A 92 25.81 -1.59 10.32
N ASP A 93 27.07 -1.22 10.42
CA ASP A 93 27.84 -1.24 11.66
C ASP A 93 27.10 -0.40 12.73
N GLU A 94 26.46 -1.08 13.69
CA GLU A 94 25.92 -0.46 14.92
C GLU A 94 27.04 -0.12 15.94
N LYS A 95 28.31 -0.14 15.52
CA LYS A 95 29.46 0.18 16.37
C LYS A 95 29.95 1.61 16.13
N GLN A 96 29.15 2.61 16.50
CA GLN A 96 29.62 3.96 16.84
C GLN A 96 28.51 4.81 17.48
N ARG A 97 28.20 4.54 18.75
CA ARG A 97 27.65 5.56 19.67
C ARG A 97 28.45 5.49 20.99
N PRO A 98 29.43 6.37 21.22
CA PRO A 98 29.99 6.54 22.55
C PRO A 98 29.10 7.47 23.38
N GLY A 99 28.79 7.05 24.61
CA GLY A 99 28.62 7.94 25.77
C GLY A 99 27.28 8.66 25.98
N ARG A 100 26.36 8.00 26.68
CA ARG A 100 25.47 8.74 27.61
C ARG A 100 26.29 9.17 28.82
N ALA A 101 26.76 10.42 28.83
CA ALA A 101 27.17 11.09 30.07
C ALA A 101 25.92 11.73 30.69
N VAL A 102 25.30 11.03 31.62
CA VAL A 102 24.29 11.61 32.51
C VAL A 102 25.04 12.36 33.60
N LYS A 103 25.04 13.70 33.57
CA LYS A 103 25.50 14.53 34.69
C LYS A 103 24.30 15.22 35.31
N TYR A 104 23.64 14.54 36.26
CA TYR A 104 22.84 15.22 37.27
C TYR A 104 23.82 15.86 38.26
N MET A 105 23.87 17.19 38.31
CA MET A 105 24.50 17.91 39.41
C MET A 105 23.39 18.62 40.20
N ARG A 106 23.14 18.09 41.40
CA ARG A 106 22.36 18.73 42.47
C ARG A 106 23.21 19.80 43.18
N HIS A 107 22.51 20.78 43.75
CA HIS A 107 22.91 21.78 44.77
C HIS A 107 23.87 22.88 44.28
N ARG A 108 23.61 24.18 44.48
CA ARG A 108 22.79 24.90 45.49
C ARG A 108 22.03 26.05 44.85
#